data_AF-A0A3Q0SKH4-F1
#
_entry.id   AF-A0A3Q0SKH4-F1
#
_cell.length_a   1.000
_cell.length_b   1.000
_cell.length_c   1.000
_cell.angle_alpha   90.00
_cell.angle_beta   90.00
_cell.angle_gamma   90.00
#
_symmetry.space_group_name_H-M   'P 1'
#
loop_
_entity.id
_entity.type
_entity.pdbx_description
1 polymer ?
#
loop_
_entity_poly.entity_id
_entity_poly.type
_entity_poly.pdbx_seq_one_letter_code
_entity_poly.pdbx_strand_id
1 'polypeptide(L)'
;MKTALALLLLISLACALSCPVCEGHALKCHTCVASNEDDCNRQGSISCPQYADACSTITGPNTVMKSCTYKAFCEKANSGTSGAKMQCCFGDDCNGPHKSHSHGGHLNSTGAISSSPVLLIIALLLRMALSHL
;
A
#
# COMPACT_ATOMS: atom_id res chain seq x y z
N MET A 1 17.05 -40.85 4.19
CA MET A 1 17.04 -40.06 5.45
C MET A 1 17.90 -38.80 5.35
N LYS A 2 19.21 -38.91 5.05
CA LYS A 2 20.13 -37.76 4.93
C LYS A 2 19.74 -36.75 3.82
N THR A 3 19.23 -37.24 2.70
CA THR A 3 18.77 -36.42 1.56
C THR A 3 17.48 -35.65 1.86
N ALA A 4 16.55 -36.25 2.60
CA ALA A 4 15.30 -35.60 3.01
C ALA A 4 15.54 -34.47 4.03
N LEU A 5 16.46 -34.68 4.99
CA LEU A 5 16.88 -33.66 5.95
C LEU A 5 17.58 -32.48 5.26
N ALA A 6 18.44 -32.75 4.27
CA ALA A 6 19.09 -31.70 3.48
C ALA A 6 18.06 -30.88 2.67
N LEU A 7 17.05 -31.54 2.08
CA LEU A 7 15.99 -30.84 1.36
C LEU A 7 15.16 -29.93 2.27
N LEU A 8 14.77 -30.43 3.45
CA LEU A 8 14.00 -29.67 4.44
C LEU A 8 14.77 -28.44 4.95
N LEU A 9 16.07 -28.58 5.16
CA LEU A 9 16.94 -27.45 5.53
C LEU A 9 17.03 -26.41 4.42
N LEU A 10 17.17 -26.82 3.15
CA LEU A 10 17.22 -25.90 2.01
C LEU A 10 15.90 -25.16 1.80
N ILE A 11 14.76 -25.83 1.97
CA ILE A 11 13.42 -25.21 1.89
C ILE A 11 13.22 -24.20 3.03
N SER A 12 13.67 -24.54 4.24
CA SER A 12 13.58 -23.64 5.40
C SER A 12 14.44 -22.39 5.23
N LEU A 13 15.65 -22.55 4.67
CA LEU A 13 16.57 -21.45 4.41
C LEU A 13 16.10 -20.55 3.26
N ALA A 14 15.52 -21.14 2.22
CA ALA A 14 14.91 -20.39 1.12
C ALA A 14 13.70 -19.58 1.61
N CYS A 15 12.83 -20.16 2.45
CA CYS A 15 11.65 -19.49 3.01
C CYS A 15 12.01 -18.33 3.95
N ALA A 16 13.12 -18.46 4.70
CA ALA A 16 13.63 -17.38 5.56
C ALA A 16 14.29 -16.23 4.77
N LEU A 17 14.91 -16.51 3.62
CA LEU A 17 15.52 -15.50 2.76
C LEU A 17 14.49 -14.82 1.84
N SER A 18 13.48 -15.55 1.37
CA SER A 18 12.38 -14.99 0.58
C SER A 18 11.23 -14.64 1.50
N CYS A 19 11.34 -13.53 2.21
CA CYS A 19 10.22 -12.93 2.91
C CYS A 19 9.60 -11.83 2.03
N PRO A 20 8.75 -12.15 1.03
CA PRO A 20 8.03 -11.12 0.27
C PRO A 20 7.03 -10.34 1.15
N VAL A 21 6.82 -10.78 2.39
CA VAL A 21 5.94 -10.18 3.41
C VAL A 21 6.67 -9.13 4.28
N CYS A 22 8.00 -8.96 4.13
CA CYS A 22 8.72 -7.89 4.84
C CYS A 22 8.65 -6.54 4.14
N GLU A 23 8.08 -6.46 2.93
CA GLU A 23 7.71 -5.19 2.32
C GLU A 23 6.40 -4.72 2.98
N GLY A 24 6.54 -4.19 4.20
CA GLY A 24 5.45 -3.48 4.86
C GLY A 24 4.93 -2.46 3.86
N HIS A 25 3.68 -2.64 3.43
CA HIS A 25 3.05 -1.79 2.42
C HIS A 25 2.99 -0.37 2.99
N ALA A 26 4.02 0.41 2.64
CA ALA A 26 4.11 1.79 3.04
C ALA A 26 3.11 2.56 2.19
N LEU A 27 2.06 3.07 2.84
CA LEU A 27 1.03 3.91 2.25
C LEU A 27 1.66 4.93 1.30
N LYS A 28 1.12 5.14 0.11
CA LYS A 28 1.56 6.20 -0.80
C LYS A 28 0.58 7.35 -0.78
N CYS A 29 1.09 8.58 -0.72
CA CYS A 29 0.26 9.77 -0.76
C CYS A 29 0.90 10.83 -1.67
N HIS A 30 0.06 11.62 -2.34
CA HIS A 30 0.51 12.86 -2.95
C HIS A 30 1.06 13.78 -1.87
N THR A 31 2.25 14.33 -2.11
CA THR A 31 2.91 15.26 -1.19
C THR A 31 3.37 16.49 -1.96
N CYS A 32 2.79 17.65 -1.62
CA CYS A 32 3.01 18.89 -2.35
C CYS A 32 2.49 20.11 -1.58
N VAL A 33 3.03 21.28 -1.94
CA VAL A 33 2.46 22.59 -1.60
C VAL A 33 2.36 23.38 -2.89
N ALA A 34 1.18 23.85 -3.25
CA ALA A 34 0.93 24.58 -4.50
C ALA A 34 -0.23 25.56 -4.34
N SER A 35 -0.43 26.45 -5.30
CA SER A 35 -1.54 27.42 -5.28
C SER A 35 -2.89 26.82 -5.71
N ASN A 36 -2.86 25.68 -6.40
CA ASN A 36 -4.04 24.96 -6.90
C ASN A 36 -3.79 23.45 -6.90
N GLU A 37 -4.86 22.67 -7.08
CA GLU A 37 -4.81 21.21 -6.96
C GLU A 37 -4.08 20.53 -8.12
N ASP A 38 -4.20 21.06 -9.35
CA ASP A 38 -3.57 20.48 -10.53
C ASP A 38 -2.04 20.53 -10.47
N ASP A 39 -1.49 21.68 -10.05
CA ASP A 39 -0.04 21.84 -9.87
C ASP A 39 0.48 21.00 -8.71
N CYS A 40 -0.34 20.80 -7.66
CA CYS A 40 -0.02 19.89 -6.58
C CYS A 40 0.02 18.43 -7.10
N ASN A 41 -1.00 18.02 -7.87
CA ASN A 41 -1.14 16.66 -8.39
C ASN A 41 -0.01 16.27 -9.34
N ARG A 42 0.52 17.22 -10.14
CA ARG A 42 1.66 17.00 -11.04
C ARG A 42 2.96 16.63 -10.32
N GLN A 43 3.09 16.95 -9.03
CA GLN A 43 4.27 16.59 -8.23
C GLN A 43 4.30 15.09 -7.89
N GLY A 44 3.17 14.39 -8.01
CA GLY A 44 3.07 12.96 -7.78
C GLY A 44 3.04 12.57 -6.29
N SER A 45 3.28 11.28 -6.04
CA SER A 45 3.22 10.68 -4.71
C SER A 45 4.54 10.11 -4.24
N ILE A 46 4.65 10.01 -2.92
CA ILE A 46 5.79 9.41 -2.22
C ILE A 46 5.31 8.30 -1.30
N SER A 47 6.18 7.34 -1.01
CA SER A 47 5.94 6.38 0.06
C SER A 47 6.01 7.08 1.42
N CYS A 48 4.97 6.91 2.22
CA CYS A 48 4.86 7.45 3.55
C CYS A 48 5.75 6.70 4.54
N PRO A 49 6.20 7.38 5.61
CA PRO A 49 6.91 6.72 6.69
C PRO A 49 5.99 5.74 7.43
N GLN A 50 6.59 4.74 8.09
CA GLN A 50 5.86 3.63 8.75
C GLN A 50 4.82 4.06 9.79
N TYR A 51 4.97 5.25 10.38
CA TYR A 51 4.03 5.78 11.37
C TYR A 51 2.80 6.47 10.76
N ALA A 52 2.82 6.73 9.44
CA ALA A 52 1.75 7.44 8.75
C ALA A 52 0.80 6.45 8.09
N ASP A 53 -0.46 6.48 8.53
CA ASP A 53 -1.54 5.58 8.12
C ASP A 53 -2.66 6.31 7.35
N ALA A 54 -2.51 7.61 7.08
CA ALA A 54 -3.47 8.41 6.33
C ALA A 54 -2.81 9.42 5.40
N CYS A 55 -3.51 9.79 4.34
CA CYS A 55 -3.19 10.95 3.53
C CYS A 55 -4.02 12.15 3.99
N SER A 56 -3.44 13.35 3.92
CA SER A 56 -4.15 14.60 4.17
C SER A 56 -4.11 15.54 2.97
N THR A 57 -5.12 16.40 2.90
CA THR A 57 -5.23 17.53 1.98
C THR A 57 -5.76 18.72 2.76
N ILE A 58 -4.96 19.78 2.85
CA ILE A 58 -5.33 21.05 3.46
C ILE A 58 -5.52 22.07 2.35
N THR A 59 -6.70 22.68 2.30
CA THR A 59 -7.07 23.68 1.31
C THR A 59 -7.31 25.01 2.02
N GLY A 60 -6.57 26.04 1.61
CA GLY A 60 -6.76 27.42 2.02
C GLY A 60 -7.00 28.35 0.82
N PRO A 61 -7.15 29.67 1.04
CA PRO A 61 -7.26 30.65 -0.03
C PRO A 61 -6.00 30.62 -0.91
N ASN A 62 -6.11 30.15 -2.15
CA ASN A 62 -4.99 30.01 -3.10
C ASN A 62 -3.84 29.13 -2.60
N THR A 63 -4.12 28.11 -1.79
CA THR A 63 -3.09 27.14 -1.35
C THR A 63 -3.71 25.76 -1.16
N VAL A 64 -3.04 24.75 -1.68
CA VAL A 64 -3.30 23.33 -1.48
C VAL A 64 -2.03 22.69 -0.95
N MET A 65 -2.14 21.97 0.16
CA MET A 65 -1.07 21.17 0.73
C MET A 65 -1.53 19.74 0.88
N LYS A 66 -0.79 18.79 0.30
CA LYS A 66 -1.02 17.35 0.44
C LYS A 66 0.17 16.72 1.15
N SER A 67 -0.07 15.75 2.03
CA SER A 67 1.00 15.08 2.77
C SER A 67 0.55 13.77 3.42
N CYS A 68 1.51 12.94 3.81
CA CYS A 68 1.31 11.82 4.73
C CYS A 68 1.02 12.33 6.15
N THR A 69 0.10 11.68 6.87
CA THR A 69 -0.26 12.01 8.25
C THR A 69 -0.67 10.75 9.02
N TYR A 70 -1.07 10.93 10.28
CA TYR A 70 -1.59 9.87 11.13
C TYR A 70 -3.08 10.12 11.46
N LYS A 71 -3.86 9.04 11.56
CA LYS A 71 -5.30 9.07 11.78
C LYS A 71 -5.72 9.95 12.96
N ALA A 72 -5.02 9.86 14.09
CA ALA A 72 -5.35 10.66 15.28
C ALA A 72 -5.18 12.18 15.04
N PHE A 73 -4.28 12.60 14.14
CA PHE A 73 -4.17 14.00 13.73
C PHE A 73 -5.39 14.43 12.94
N CYS A 74 -5.82 13.61 11.98
CA CYS A 74 -7.01 13.87 11.17
C CYS A 74 -8.27 14.02 12.00
N GLU A 75 -8.47 13.13 12.98
CA GLU A 75 -9.62 13.18 13.89
C GLU A 75 -9.64 14.49 14.68
N LYS A 76 -8.46 14.97 15.12
CA LYS A 76 -8.36 16.23 15.85
C LYS A 76 -8.49 17.46 14.95
N ALA A 77 -7.90 17.44 13.76
CA ALA A 77 -7.93 18.58 12.83
C ALA A 77 -9.33 18.82 12.24
N ASN A 78 -10.13 17.78 12.01
CA ASN A 78 -11.52 17.91 11.58
C ASN A 78 -12.42 18.61 12.62
N SER A 79 -11.99 18.69 13.88
CA SER A 79 -12.72 19.38 14.94
C SER A 79 -12.35 20.87 15.09
N GLY A 80 -11.38 21.37 14.32
CA GLY A 80 -10.84 22.73 14.44
C GLY A 80 -11.44 23.74 13.45
N THR A 81 -11.90 24.89 13.96
CA THR A 81 -12.45 26.03 13.19
C THR A 81 -11.36 26.95 12.61
N SER A 82 -10.22 26.41 12.17
CA SER A 82 -9.22 27.18 11.43
C SER A 82 -9.71 27.38 10.00
N GLY A 83 -9.56 28.58 9.42
CA GLY A 83 -10.05 28.93 8.07
C GLY A 83 -9.47 28.13 6.89
N ALA A 84 -8.75 27.04 7.13
CA ALA A 84 -8.29 26.08 6.14
C ALA A 84 -9.04 24.75 6.32
N LYS A 85 -9.60 24.22 5.22
CA LYS A 85 -10.32 22.94 5.21
C LYS A 85 -9.32 21.80 5.14
N MET A 86 -9.21 21.00 6.20
CA MET A 86 -8.45 19.75 6.18
C MET A 86 -9.36 18.58 5.81
N GLN A 87 -8.88 17.69 4.95
CA GLN A 87 -9.53 16.44 4.56
C GLN A 87 -8.51 15.31 4.68
N CYS A 88 -8.96 14.15 5.13
CA CYS A 88 -8.14 12.96 5.21
C CYS A 88 -8.80 11.79 4.50
N CYS A 89 -7.97 10.90 3.99
CA CYS A 89 -8.38 9.65 3.38
C CYS A 89 -7.35 8.55 3.69
N PHE A 90 -7.76 7.30 3.46
CA PHE A 90 -6.96 6.11 3.76
C PHE A 90 -6.78 5.30 2.48
N GLY A 91 -5.58 4.78 2.26
CA GLY A 91 -5.21 4.03 1.07
C GLY A 91 -4.35 4.81 0.08
N ASP A 92 -3.67 4.08 -0.79
CA ASP A 92 -2.68 4.63 -1.70
C ASP A 92 -3.28 5.66 -2.66
N ASP A 93 -2.59 6.79 -2.80
CA ASP A 93 -2.91 7.88 -3.71
C ASP A 93 -4.35 8.42 -3.58
N CYS A 94 -5.01 8.18 -2.45
CA CYS A 94 -6.40 8.56 -2.23
C CYS A 94 -6.62 10.08 -2.24
N ASN A 95 -5.56 10.83 -1.93
CA ASN A 95 -5.53 12.28 -1.98
C ASN A 95 -5.05 12.80 -3.33
N GLY A 96 -4.94 11.96 -4.37
CA GLY A 96 -4.59 12.36 -5.73
C GLY A 96 -5.71 13.10 -6.46
N PRO A 97 -5.63 13.25 -7.79
CA PRO A 97 -6.70 13.84 -8.58
C PRO A 97 -8.01 13.10 -8.35
N HIS A 98 -9.09 13.84 -8.06
CA HIS A 98 -10.43 13.28 -7.96
C HIS A 98 -10.86 12.73 -9.33
N LYS A 99 -10.53 11.46 -9.61
CA LYS A 99 -11.33 10.65 -10.52
C LYS A 99 -12.65 10.45 -9.79
N SER A 100 -13.77 10.82 -10.41
CA SER A 100 -15.10 10.62 -9.85
C SER A 100 -15.33 9.14 -9.52
N HIS A 101 -14.95 8.73 -8.32
CA HIS A 101 -15.20 7.41 -7.78
C HIS A 101 -16.36 7.55 -6.81
N SER A 102 -17.53 7.15 -7.29
CA SER A 102 -18.72 6.93 -6.50
C SER A 102 -18.40 6.20 -5.20
N HIS A 103 -19.11 6.56 -4.13
CA HIS A 103 -19.17 5.82 -2.87
C HIS A 103 -19.20 4.30 -3.13
N GLY A 104 -18.11 3.62 -2.79
CA GLY A 104 -17.95 2.18 -2.98
C GLY A 104 -17.53 1.51 -1.68
N GLY A 105 -18.39 1.57 -0.66
CA GLY A 105 -18.31 0.62 0.44
C GLY A 105 -18.88 -0.72 -0.02
N HIS A 106 -18.04 -1.67 -0.41
CA HIS A 106 -18.34 -3.09 -0.20
C HIS A 106 -17.07 -3.94 -0.36
N LEU A 107 -16.83 -4.76 0.66
CA LEU A 107 -15.99 -5.95 0.57
C LEU A 107 -16.47 -6.77 -0.64
N ASN A 108 -15.62 -6.98 -1.64
CA ASN A 108 -15.63 -8.26 -2.32
C ASN A 108 -14.32 -8.55 -3.05
N SER A 109 -13.68 -9.58 -2.52
CA SER A 109 -12.64 -10.39 -3.13
C SER A 109 -12.94 -10.63 -4.61
N THR A 110 -12.07 -10.12 -5.48
CA THR A 110 -11.82 -10.73 -6.79
C THR A 110 -10.35 -11.07 -6.76
N GLY A 111 -10.06 -12.34 -6.49
CA GLY A 111 -8.69 -12.84 -6.41
C GLY A 111 -7.98 -12.53 -7.71
N ALA A 112 -7.10 -11.53 -7.68
CA ALA A 112 -6.05 -11.42 -8.67
C ALA A 112 -5.29 -12.74 -8.59
N ILE A 113 -5.30 -13.50 -9.69
CA ILE A 113 -4.42 -14.65 -9.86
C ILE A 113 -3.03 -14.04 -10.05
N SER A 114 -2.46 -13.56 -8.94
CA SER A 114 -1.07 -13.17 -8.87
C SER A 114 -0.31 -14.41 -9.28
N SER A 115 0.39 -14.33 -10.41
CA SER A 115 1.37 -15.31 -10.85
C SER A 115 2.49 -15.32 -9.83
N SER A 116 2.20 -15.88 -8.67
CA SER A 116 3.13 -15.99 -7.57
C SER A 116 4.13 -17.07 -7.97
N PRO A 117 5.43 -16.76 -8.02
CA PRO A 117 6.46 -17.75 -8.33
C PRO A 117 6.37 -18.97 -7.40
N VAL A 118 5.78 -18.81 -6.22
CA VAL A 118 5.49 -19.88 -5.27
C VAL A 118 4.53 -20.94 -5.84
N LEU A 119 3.47 -20.55 -6.56
CA LEU A 119 2.53 -21.52 -7.15
C LEU A 119 3.17 -22.32 -8.29
N LEU A 120 4.04 -21.69 -9.08
CA LEU A 120 4.82 -22.36 -10.11
C LEU A 120 5.82 -23.36 -9.51
N ILE A 121 6.49 -22.97 -8.42
CA ILE A 121 7.43 -23.85 -7.70
C ILE A 121 6.68 -25.04 -7.09
N ILE A 122 5.52 -24.81 -6.45
CA ILE A 122 4.68 -25.89 -5.89
C ILE A 122 4.20 -26.85 -6.99
N ALA A 123 3.75 -26.32 -8.14
CA ALA A 123 3.33 -27.15 -9.27
C ALA A 123 4.49 -27.97 -9.86
N LEU A 124 5.70 -27.40 -9.93
CA LEU A 124 6.89 -28.11 -10.39
C LEU A 124 7.28 -29.24 -9.43
N LEU A 125 7.27 -28.96 -8.12
CA LEU A 125 7.60 -29.95 -7.09
C LEU A 125 6.59 -31.11 -7.07
N LEU A 126 5.30 -30.81 -7.24
CA LEU A 126 4.24 -31.83 -7.39
C LEU A 126 4.48 -32.70 -8.62
N ARG A 127 4.77 -32.11 -9.79
CA ARG A 127 5.07 -32.89 -11.00
C ARG A 127 6.28 -33.80 -10.80
N MET A 128 7.36 -33.29 -10.23
CA MET A 128 8.55 -34.11 -9.96
C MET A 128 8.25 -35.28 -9.03
N ALA A 129 7.43 -35.08 -7.99
CA ALA A 129 7.03 -36.15 -7.07
C ALA A 129 6.18 -37.24 -7.75
N LEU A 130 5.26 -36.85 -8.66
CA LEU A 130 4.43 -37.78 -9.43
C LEU A 130 5.23 -38.54 -10.51
N SER A 131 6.30 -37.95 -11.06
CA SER A 131 7.19 -38.62 -12.03
C SER A 131 8.11 -39.69 -11.41
N HIS A 132 8.25 -39.67 -10.08
CA HIS A 132 9.08 -40.59 -9.31
C HIS A 132 8.28 -41.72 -8.64
N LEU A 133 6.96 -41.78 -8.88
CA LEU A 133 6.07 -42.86 -8.48
C LEU A 133 5.82 -43.78 -9.69
#